data_AF-A0A922G552-F1
#
_entry.id   AF-A0A922G552-F1
#
_cell.length_a   1.000
_cell.length_b   1.000
_cell.length_c   1.000
_cell.angle_alpha   90.00
_cell.angle_beta   90.00
_cell.angle_gamma   90.00
#
_symmetry.space_group_name_H-M   'P 1'
#
loop_
_entity.id
_entity.type
_entity.pdbx_description
1 polymer ?
#
loop_
_entity_poly.entity_id
_entity_poly.type
_entity_poly.pdbx_seq_one_letter_code
_entity_poly.pdbx_strand_id
1 'polypeptide(L)'
;MLKPISLYAKRKPVLGGTGYDGIYLDIVLRGYFGWNSRRAIQVLDQVFPKDAALQPSLVIVYFGGNDSMGPQSCGLGPHVPLPEYIENMRKIATHLQSLSEETRIIFLSCPPVNEHKIHENTSQIFSEMVRTNELCQSYSEACRKLCQEIGVKVVDLFSALQKRDDWMDACFTDGLHLSAEGNKIVVGEILNVLKEADWEPCLHWKSIPTEFAEDSPYDLIAADGKTTLNPSEWTFHWENQWD
;
A
#
# COMPACT_ATOMS: atom_id res chain seq x y z
N MET A 1 -10.81 8.86 -7.94
CA MET A 1 -10.04 7.93 -8.79
C MET A 1 -8.71 7.64 -8.09
N LEU A 2 -8.70 6.75 -7.09
CA LEU A 2 -7.49 6.40 -6.34
C LEU A 2 -6.95 5.06 -6.88
N LYS A 3 -5.67 5.11 -7.23
CA LYS A 3 -4.87 4.07 -7.88
C LYS A 3 -4.36 3.08 -6.82
N PRO A 4 -4.02 1.83 -7.18
CA PRO A 4 -3.40 0.89 -6.26
C PRO A 4 -2.14 1.52 -5.63
N ILE A 5 -2.11 1.54 -4.31
CA ILE A 5 -1.08 2.21 -3.52
C ILE A 5 0.11 1.25 -3.41
N SER A 6 1.15 1.51 -4.19
CA SER A 6 2.50 1.05 -3.87
C SER A 6 3.26 2.22 -3.32
N LEU A 7 3.59 2.17 -2.02
CA LEU A 7 4.50 3.10 -1.35
C LEU A 7 5.94 2.67 -1.64
N TYR A 8 6.78 3.64 -1.97
CA TYR A 8 8.24 3.51 -2.11
C TYR A 8 8.86 4.79 -1.55
N ALA A 9 9.84 4.70 -0.66
CA ALA A 9 10.57 5.86 -0.15
C ALA A 9 11.80 6.16 -1.00
N LYS A 10 11.84 7.37 -1.61
CA LYS A 10 13.03 7.89 -2.32
C LYS A 10 13.20 9.40 -2.18
N ARG A 11 14.36 9.77 -1.66
CA ARG A 11 14.88 11.14 -1.45
C ARG A 11 14.97 11.97 -2.74
N LYS A 12 14.44 13.19 -2.73
CA LYS A 12 14.96 14.37 -3.48
C LYS A 12 14.37 15.70 -2.96
N PRO A 13 15.12 16.82 -3.01
CA PRO A 13 14.75 18.05 -2.30
C PRO A 13 13.83 18.97 -3.13
N VAL A 14 13.01 19.76 -2.43
CA VAL A 14 12.84 21.23 -2.55
C VAL A 14 11.39 21.72 -2.35
N LEU A 15 11.25 22.54 -1.30
CA LEU A 15 10.43 23.75 -1.04
C LEU A 15 8.92 23.81 -1.36
N GLY A 16 8.16 24.05 -0.28
CA GLY A 16 7.10 25.07 -0.25
C GLY A 16 5.69 24.57 0.06
N GLY A 17 5.20 24.80 1.28
CA GLY A 17 3.77 24.65 1.62
C GLY A 17 3.51 24.37 3.10
N THR A 18 2.66 25.20 3.71
CA THR A 18 2.37 25.35 5.14
C THR A 18 1.79 24.12 5.85
N GLY A 19 2.43 23.73 6.96
CA GLY A 19 2.06 22.65 7.87
C GLY A 19 3.18 21.61 7.95
N TYR A 20 4.20 21.84 8.79
CA TYR A 20 5.43 21.04 8.82
C TYR A 20 5.51 20.21 10.11
N ASP A 21 5.21 18.92 10.00
CA ASP A 21 5.88 17.90 10.80
C ASP A 21 7.22 17.57 10.13
N GLY A 22 8.21 17.07 10.88
CA GLY A 22 9.45 16.55 10.32
C GLY A 22 9.15 15.59 9.16
N ILE A 23 9.85 15.70 8.03
CA ILE A 23 9.65 14.76 6.91
C ILE A 23 10.34 13.46 7.29
N TYR A 24 9.55 12.42 7.57
CA TYR A 24 10.09 11.12 7.97
C TYR A 24 10.37 10.20 6.75
N LEU A 25 9.55 10.27 5.69
CA LEU A 25 9.63 9.37 4.53
C LEU A 25 9.06 10.00 3.25
N ASP A 26 9.68 9.68 2.11
CA ASP A 26 9.07 9.92 0.81
C ASP A 26 8.06 8.82 0.45
N ILE A 27 7.05 9.16 -0.35
CA ILE A 27 6.07 8.22 -0.87
C ILE A 27 5.98 8.36 -2.40
N VAL A 28 6.44 7.35 -3.12
CA VAL A 28 6.41 7.29 -4.58
C VAL A 28 5.34 6.30 -5.03
N LEU A 29 4.25 6.83 -5.58
CA LEU A 29 3.12 6.03 -6.08
C LEU A 29 3.42 5.40 -7.46
N ARG A 30 3.16 4.10 -7.59
CA ARG A 30 3.24 3.34 -8.85
C ARG A 30 1.98 2.50 -9.13
N GLY A 31 0.82 3.14 -8.97
CA GLY A 31 -0.46 2.52 -9.25
C GLY A 31 -0.89 2.69 -10.71
N TYR A 32 -1.23 1.58 -11.37
CA TYR A 32 -1.69 1.58 -12.75
C TYR A 32 -3.09 0.99 -12.86
N PHE A 33 -4.03 1.78 -13.39
CA PHE A 33 -5.43 1.39 -13.51
C PHE A 33 -5.61 0.18 -14.45
N GLY A 34 -6.39 -0.80 -14.00
CA GLY A 34 -6.70 -2.01 -14.78
C GLY A 34 -5.55 -3.02 -14.90
N TRP A 35 -4.45 -2.86 -14.15
CA TRP A 35 -3.35 -3.82 -14.17
C TRP A 35 -3.63 -5.03 -13.29
N ASN A 36 -3.07 -6.17 -13.71
CA ASN A 36 -3.01 -7.41 -12.96
C ASN A 36 -1.55 -7.81 -12.74
N SER A 37 -1.31 -8.89 -12.01
CA SER A 37 0.03 -9.40 -11.71
C SER A 37 0.85 -9.74 -12.96
N ARG A 38 0.20 -10.20 -14.05
CA ARG A 38 0.86 -10.51 -15.33
C ARG A 38 1.51 -9.28 -15.98
N ARG A 39 0.88 -8.10 -15.88
CA ARG A 39 1.48 -6.85 -16.35
C ARG A 39 2.58 -6.36 -15.41
N ALA A 40 2.42 -6.57 -14.11
CA ALA A 40 3.39 -6.15 -13.12
C ALA A 40 4.75 -6.82 -13.34
N ILE A 41 4.77 -8.14 -13.54
CA ILE A 41 6.01 -8.90 -13.75
C ILE A 41 6.82 -8.44 -14.98
N GLN A 42 6.17 -7.87 -15.99
CA GLN A 42 6.82 -7.43 -17.23
C GLN A 42 7.69 -6.18 -17.04
N VAL A 43 7.47 -5.42 -15.96
CA VAL A 43 8.14 -4.14 -15.71
C VAL A 43 8.88 -4.11 -14.38
N LEU A 44 9.02 -5.25 -13.69
CA LEU A 44 9.67 -5.31 -12.37
C LEU A 44 11.08 -4.72 -12.39
N ASP A 45 11.92 -5.12 -13.34
CA ASP A 45 13.29 -4.58 -13.45
C ASP A 45 13.32 -3.10 -13.85
N GLN A 46 12.31 -2.63 -14.59
CA GLN A 46 12.21 -1.21 -14.94
C GLN A 46 11.82 -0.35 -13.74
N VAL A 47 10.90 -0.84 -12.91
CA VAL A 47 10.39 -0.12 -11.74
C VAL A 47 11.36 -0.25 -10.55
N PHE A 48 11.95 -1.43 -10.38
CA PHE A 48 12.87 -1.80 -9.30
C PHE A 48 14.18 -2.38 -9.87
N PRO A 49 15.02 -1.55 -10.51
CA PRO A 49 16.31 -2.01 -11.00
C PRO A 49 17.22 -2.38 -9.83
N LYS A 50 17.90 -3.53 -9.92
CA LYS A 50 18.77 -4.03 -8.84
C LYS A 50 20.03 -3.18 -8.64
N ASP A 51 20.47 -2.50 -9.69
CA ASP A 51 21.60 -1.58 -9.72
C ASP A 51 21.20 -0.12 -9.42
N ALA A 52 19.98 0.12 -8.95
CA ALA A 52 19.58 1.45 -8.50
C ALA A 52 20.50 1.95 -7.40
N ALA A 53 21.00 3.19 -7.53
CA ALA A 53 21.84 3.83 -6.52
C ALA A 53 21.19 3.92 -5.12
N LEU A 54 19.86 3.83 -5.07
CA LEU A 54 19.10 3.78 -3.82
C LEU A 54 17.89 2.86 -3.99
N GLN A 55 17.87 1.81 -3.17
CA GLN A 55 16.79 0.83 -3.06
C GLN A 55 15.72 1.29 -2.05
N PRO A 56 14.47 0.81 -2.15
CA PRO A 56 13.42 1.19 -1.19
C PRO A 56 13.65 0.56 0.17
N SER A 57 13.36 1.33 1.22
CA SER A 57 13.23 0.78 2.58
C SER A 57 11.96 -0.05 2.75
N LEU A 58 10.85 0.34 2.09
CA LEU A 58 9.58 -0.38 2.11
C LEU A 58 8.96 -0.41 0.71
N VAL A 59 8.42 -1.58 0.33
CA VAL A 59 7.57 -1.75 -0.85
C VAL A 59 6.24 -2.37 -0.45
N ILE A 60 5.15 -1.69 -0.79
CA ILE A 60 3.80 -2.22 -0.63
C ILE A 60 3.29 -2.74 -1.98
N VAL A 61 2.98 -4.03 -2.06
CA VAL A 61 2.51 -4.69 -3.27
C VAL A 61 1.02 -4.95 -3.16
N TYR A 62 0.25 -4.52 -4.18
CA TYR A 62 -1.19 -4.67 -4.17
C TYR A 62 -1.73 -5.13 -5.52
N PHE A 63 -1.94 -6.44 -5.64
CA PHE A 63 -2.57 -7.11 -6.79
C PHE A 63 -3.54 -8.18 -6.29
N GLY A 64 -4.51 -8.55 -7.12
CA GLY A 64 -5.58 -9.47 -6.73
C GLY A 64 -6.94 -9.04 -7.26
N GLY A 65 -7.30 -7.76 -7.15
CA GLY A 65 -8.66 -7.30 -7.51
C GLY A 65 -9.03 -7.43 -9.00
N ASN A 66 -8.05 -7.32 -9.90
CA ASN A 66 -8.26 -7.58 -11.33
C ASN A 66 -7.97 -9.04 -11.69
N ASP A 67 -6.95 -9.62 -11.07
CA ASP A 67 -6.57 -11.02 -11.21
C ASP A 67 -7.73 -11.97 -10.90
N SER A 68 -8.50 -11.67 -9.83
CA SER A 68 -9.62 -12.45 -9.32
C SER A 68 -10.91 -12.33 -10.13
N MET A 69 -10.94 -11.52 -11.19
CA MET A 69 -12.09 -11.50 -12.10
C MET A 69 -12.34 -12.89 -12.67
N GLY A 70 -13.60 -13.26 -12.92
CA GLY A 70 -13.91 -14.54 -13.54
C GLY A 70 -13.40 -14.63 -14.98
N PRO A 71 -13.05 -15.83 -15.45
CA PRO A 71 -12.58 -16.04 -16.81
C PRO A 71 -13.67 -15.71 -17.84
N GLN A 72 -13.28 -15.06 -18.93
CA GLN A 72 -14.11 -14.89 -20.12
C GLN A 72 -13.88 -16.05 -21.08
N SER A 73 -14.91 -16.45 -21.81
CA SER A 73 -14.84 -17.58 -22.76
C SER A 73 -13.82 -17.37 -23.89
N CYS A 74 -13.55 -16.11 -24.27
CA CYS A 74 -12.53 -15.76 -25.26
C CYS A 74 -11.08 -15.80 -24.73
N GLY A 75 -10.89 -16.01 -23.42
CA GLY A 75 -9.58 -15.99 -22.77
C GLY A 75 -8.94 -14.59 -22.65
N LEU A 76 -9.61 -13.56 -23.15
CA LEU A 76 -9.16 -12.17 -23.02
C LEU A 76 -9.66 -11.55 -21.71
N GLY A 77 -8.93 -10.56 -21.23
CA GLY A 77 -9.33 -9.76 -20.09
C GLY A 77 -8.33 -9.79 -18.94
N PRO A 78 -8.73 -9.23 -17.79
CA PRO A 78 -7.83 -9.03 -16.65
C PRO A 78 -7.61 -10.28 -15.80
N HIS A 79 -8.43 -11.32 -15.96
CA HIS A 79 -8.31 -12.57 -15.20
C HIS A 79 -6.90 -13.17 -15.32
N VAL A 80 -6.36 -13.57 -14.17
CA VAL A 80 -5.12 -14.34 -14.06
C VAL A 80 -5.43 -15.59 -13.26
N PRO A 81 -5.34 -16.80 -13.85
CA PRO A 81 -5.65 -18.04 -13.15
C PRO A 81 -4.90 -18.16 -11.81
N LEU A 82 -5.55 -18.68 -10.77
CA LEU A 82 -5.02 -18.68 -9.40
C LEU A 82 -3.60 -19.26 -9.28
N PRO A 83 -3.23 -20.38 -9.95
CA PRO A 83 -1.83 -20.86 -9.93
C PRO A 83 -0.84 -19.87 -10.55
N GLU A 84 -1.22 -19.19 -11.63
CA GLU A 84 -0.40 -18.17 -12.27
C GLU A 84 -0.28 -16.92 -11.38
N TYR A 85 -1.36 -16.50 -10.72
CA TYR A 85 -1.34 -15.40 -9.76
C TYR A 85 -0.35 -15.68 -8.63
N ILE A 86 -0.41 -16.86 -8.00
CA ILE A 86 0.53 -17.26 -6.94
C ILE A 86 1.98 -17.18 -7.43
N GLU A 87 2.26 -17.70 -8.62
CA GLU A 87 3.60 -17.67 -9.20
C GLU A 87 4.06 -16.25 -9.53
N ASN A 88 3.17 -15.40 -10.06
CA ASN A 88 3.48 -14.00 -10.34
C ASN A 88 3.80 -13.24 -9.04
N MET A 89 2.97 -13.42 -8.00
CA MET A 89 3.19 -12.82 -6.69
C MET A 89 4.50 -13.31 -6.05
N ARG A 90 4.85 -14.60 -6.23
CA ARG A 90 6.12 -15.17 -5.77
C ARG A 90 7.31 -14.51 -6.49
N LYS A 91 7.24 -14.38 -7.82
CA LYS A 91 8.28 -13.68 -8.61
C LYS A 91 8.46 -12.23 -8.19
N ILE A 92 7.35 -11.50 -7.95
CA ILE A 92 7.39 -10.13 -7.44
C ILE A 92 8.10 -10.10 -6.08
N ALA A 93 7.70 -10.95 -5.13
CA ALA A 93 8.33 -11.01 -3.81
C ALA A 93 9.83 -11.31 -3.90
N THR A 94 10.21 -12.36 -4.64
CA THR A 94 11.60 -12.76 -4.81
C THR A 94 12.45 -11.66 -5.44
N HIS A 95 11.92 -10.94 -6.44
CA HIS A 95 12.62 -9.81 -7.04
C HIS A 95 12.87 -8.70 -6.01
N LEU A 96 11.83 -8.31 -5.28
CA LEU A 96 11.90 -7.26 -4.26
C LEU A 96 12.82 -7.62 -3.09
N GLN A 97 12.79 -8.87 -2.64
CA GLN A 97 13.70 -9.38 -1.59
C GLN A 97 15.16 -9.36 -2.04
N SER A 98 15.42 -9.41 -3.35
CA SER A 98 16.77 -9.35 -3.91
C SER A 98 17.31 -7.93 -4.11
N LEU A 99 16.52 -6.88 -3.84
CA LEU A 99 16.95 -5.50 -4.00
C LEU A 99 17.97 -5.09 -2.92
N SER A 100 17.67 -5.40 -1.67
CA SER A 100 18.51 -5.12 -0.50
C SER A 100 18.05 -5.96 0.68
N GLU A 101 18.98 -6.33 1.57
CA GLU A 101 18.66 -6.97 2.85
C GLU A 101 17.83 -6.07 3.78
N GLU A 102 17.83 -4.75 3.53
CA GLU A 102 17.06 -3.76 4.27
C GLU A 102 15.68 -3.48 3.65
N THR A 103 15.40 -3.94 2.44
CA THR A 103 14.09 -3.73 1.80
C THR A 103 13.02 -4.56 2.51
N ARG A 104 12.03 -3.88 3.10
CA ARG A 104 10.85 -4.48 3.71
C ARG A 104 9.70 -4.55 2.71
N ILE A 105 8.87 -5.57 2.84
CA ILE A 105 7.79 -5.84 1.89
C ILE A 105 6.50 -6.13 2.66
N ILE A 106 5.43 -5.46 2.26
CA ILE A 106 4.07 -5.74 2.70
C ILE A 106 3.23 -6.04 1.48
N PHE A 107 2.55 -7.18 1.49
CA PHE A 107 1.54 -7.49 0.48
C PHE A 107 0.17 -7.08 1.02
N LEU A 108 -0.66 -6.49 0.16
CA LEU A 108 -2.07 -6.28 0.43
C LEU A 108 -2.85 -7.36 -0.32
N SER A 109 -3.62 -8.17 0.40
CA SER A 109 -4.41 -9.23 -0.22
C SER A 109 -5.59 -8.66 -1.04
N CYS A 110 -6.23 -9.51 -1.84
CA CYS A 110 -7.41 -9.09 -2.60
C CYS A 110 -8.52 -8.59 -1.64
N PRO A 111 -9.07 -7.38 -1.82
CA PRO A 111 -10.16 -6.88 -0.99
C PRO A 111 -11.47 -7.61 -1.33
N PRO A 112 -12.49 -7.52 -0.45
CA PRO A 112 -13.83 -7.91 -0.83
C PRO A 112 -14.42 -6.85 -1.77
N VAL A 113 -15.60 -7.12 -2.32
CA VAL A 113 -16.33 -6.20 -3.19
C VAL A 113 -17.81 -6.13 -2.79
N ASN A 114 -18.45 -5.00 -3.06
CA ASN A 114 -19.91 -4.92 -3.01
C ASN A 114 -20.46 -5.44 -4.34
N GLU A 115 -20.76 -6.74 -4.39
CA GLU A 115 -21.28 -7.42 -5.59
C GLU A 115 -22.56 -6.77 -6.10
N HIS A 116 -23.47 -6.38 -5.21
CA HIS A 116 -24.72 -5.73 -5.59
C HIS A 116 -24.47 -4.45 -6.39
N LYS A 117 -23.61 -3.57 -5.89
CA LYS A 117 -23.27 -2.30 -6.54
C LYS A 117 -22.51 -2.49 -7.85
N ILE A 118 -21.70 -3.55 -7.95
CA ILE A 118 -21.06 -3.94 -9.21
C ILE A 118 -22.10 -4.40 -10.25
N HIS A 119 -23.07 -5.21 -9.83
CA HIS A 119 -24.14 -5.69 -10.70
C HIS A 119 -25.09 -4.58 -11.16
N GLU A 120 -25.29 -3.53 -10.35
CA GLU A 120 -26.04 -2.33 -10.77
C GLU A 120 -25.29 -1.49 -11.82
N ASN A 121 -23.96 -1.48 -11.75
CA ASN A 121 -23.07 -0.74 -12.66
C ASN A 121 -22.88 -1.46 -14.01
N THR A 122 -23.99 -1.82 -14.66
CA THR A 122 -23.97 -2.39 -16.02
C THR A 122 -23.57 -1.35 -17.06
N SER A 123 -22.68 -1.73 -17.96
CA SER A 123 -22.28 -0.93 -19.11
C SER A 123 -22.77 -1.59 -20.38
N GLN A 124 -23.29 -0.80 -21.32
CA GLN A 124 -23.63 -1.29 -22.66
C GLN A 124 -22.38 -1.54 -23.53
N ILE A 125 -21.21 -1.08 -23.09
CA ILE A 125 -19.95 -1.16 -23.84
C ILE A 125 -19.10 -2.34 -23.35
N PHE A 126 -19.21 -2.73 -22.09
CA PHE A 126 -18.43 -3.84 -21.52
C PHE A 126 -19.24 -5.13 -21.51
N SER A 127 -18.57 -6.26 -21.73
CA SER A 127 -19.16 -7.57 -21.43
C SER A 127 -19.45 -7.68 -19.94
N GLU A 128 -20.32 -8.63 -19.57
CA GLU A 128 -20.59 -8.93 -18.16
C GLU A 128 -19.27 -9.17 -17.40
N MET A 129 -19.09 -8.41 -16.32
CA MET A 129 -17.91 -8.52 -15.46
C MET A 129 -18.21 -9.53 -14.35
N VAL A 130 -17.60 -10.71 -14.43
CA VAL A 130 -17.68 -11.68 -13.35
C VAL A 130 -16.73 -11.24 -12.22
N ARG A 131 -17.28 -10.78 -11.10
CA ARG A 131 -16.55 -10.44 -9.88
C ARG A 131 -17.38 -10.85 -8.68
N THR A 132 -16.87 -11.77 -7.87
CA THR A 132 -17.55 -12.28 -6.68
C THR A 132 -16.60 -12.30 -5.50
N ASN A 133 -17.14 -12.23 -4.28
CA ASN A 133 -16.36 -12.34 -3.06
C ASN A 133 -15.78 -13.74 -2.89
N GLU A 134 -16.41 -14.79 -3.43
CA GLU A 134 -15.83 -16.15 -3.45
C GLU A 134 -14.50 -16.15 -4.22
N LEU A 135 -14.46 -15.54 -5.40
CA LEU A 135 -13.23 -15.38 -6.15
C LEU A 135 -12.24 -14.48 -5.39
N CYS A 136 -12.64 -13.30 -4.93
CA CYS A 136 -11.75 -12.42 -4.15
C CYS A 136 -11.15 -13.12 -2.93
N GLN A 137 -11.93 -13.90 -2.19
CA GLN A 137 -11.50 -14.66 -1.03
C GLN A 137 -10.42 -15.67 -1.41
N SER A 138 -10.64 -16.46 -2.47
CA SER A 138 -9.65 -17.45 -2.92
C SER A 138 -8.28 -16.85 -3.25
N TYR A 139 -8.25 -15.65 -3.87
CA TYR A 139 -7.00 -14.94 -4.17
C TYR A 139 -6.40 -14.32 -2.91
N SER A 140 -7.23 -13.81 -1.99
CA SER A 140 -6.77 -13.30 -0.69
C SER A 140 -6.07 -14.39 0.11
N GLU A 141 -6.71 -15.55 0.26
CA GLU A 141 -6.17 -16.71 0.99
C GLU A 141 -4.88 -17.22 0.35
N ALA A 142 -4.84 -17.32 -0.98
CA ALA A 142 -3.63 -17.72 -1.71
C ALA A 142 -2.47 -16.74 -1.50
N CYS A 143 -2.73 -15.43 -1.56
CA CYS A 143 -1.73 -14.41 -1.29
C CYS A 143 -1.19 -14.51 0.14
N ARG A 144 -2.08 -14.68 1.13
CA ARG A 144 -1.70 -14.80 2.54
C ARG A 144 -0.85 -16.05 2.79
N LYS A 145 -1.29 -17.19 2.26
CA LYS A 145 -0.55 -18.45 2.37
C LYS A 145 0.84 -18.34 1.75
N LEU A 146 0.93 -17.77 0.54
CA LEU A 146 2.22 -17.51 -0.10
C LEU A 146 3.13 -16.63 0.78
N CYS A 147 2.62 -15.52 1.30
CA CYS A 147 3.38 -14.60 2.14
C CYS A 147 3.92 -15.29 3.40
N GLN A 148 3.11 -16.15 4.02
CA GLN A 148 3.53 -16.98 5.14
C GLN A 148 4.65 -17.96 4.75
N GLU A 149 4.54 -18.62 3.59
CA GLU A 149 5.56 -19.56 3.08
C GLU A 149 6.91 -18.88 2.82
N ILE A 150 6.92 -17.63 2.36
CA ILE A 150 8.15 -16.92 1.95
C ILE A 150 8.64 -15.87 2.95
N GLY A 151 8.00 -15.77 4.13
CA GLY A 151 8.39 -14.86 5.20
C GLY A 151 8.16 -13.37 4.88
N VAL A 152 7.15 -13.04 4.07
CA VAL A 152 6.76 -11.65 3.75
C VAL A 152 5.53 -11.25 4.58
N LYS A 153 5.47 -10.00 5.05
CA LYS A 153 4.30 -9.50 5.78
C LYS A 153 3.12 -9.30 4.83
N VAL A 154 1.91 -9.55 5.31
CA VAL A 154 0.68 -9.41 4.52
C VAL A 154 -0.41 -8.77 5.37
N VAL A 155 -1.16 -7.85 4.76
CA VAL A 155 -2.41 -7.33 5.29
C VAL A 155 -3.56 -8.07 4.61
N ASP A 156 -4.42 -8.70 5.43
CA ASP A 156 -5.64 -9.35 4.96
C ASP A 156 -6.76 -8.33 4.76
N LEU A 157 -6.75 -7.65 3.60
CA LEU A 157 -7.75 -6.65 3.26
C LEU A 157 -9.16 -7.24 3.16
N PHE A 158 -9.27 -8.50 2.72
CA PHE A 158 -10.55 -9.20 2.64
C PHE A 158 -11.27 -9.16 3.98
N SER A 159 -10.60 -9.64 5.04
CA SER A 159 -11.21 -9.67 6.38
C SER A 159 -11.22 -8.29 7.05
N ALA A 160 -10.17 -7.48 6.88
CA ALA A 160 -10.03 -6.20 7.58
C ALA A 160 -11.17 -5.23 7.26
N LEU A 161 -11.56 -5.12 5.98
CA LEU A 161 -12.66 -4.26 5.57
C LEU A 161 -14.01 -4.75 6.14
N GLN A 162 -14.20 -6.06 6.24
CA GLN A 162 -15.43 -6.70 6.73
C GLN A 162 -15.59 -6.66 8.26
N LYS A 163 -14.60 -6.16 9.01
CA LYS A 163 -14.74 -5.91 10.46
C LYS A 163 -15.78 -4.83 10.78
N ARG A 164 -16.10 -3.97 9.81
CA ARG A 164 -17.10 -2.91 9.91
C ARG A 164 -18.45 -3.43 9.40
N ASP A 165 -19.54 -3.18 10.12
CA ASP A 165 -20.86 -3.73 9.76
C ASP A 165 -21.40 -3.24 8.40
N ASP A 166 -21.25 -1.94 8.10
CA ASP A 166 -21.69 -1.29 6.85
C ASP A 166 -20.58 -1.20 5.80
N TRP A 167 -19.61 -2.13 5.81
CA TRP A 167 -18.44 -2.10 4.93
C TRP A 167 -18.80 -2.03 3.45
N MET A 168 -19.87 -2.71 3.01
CA MET A 168 -20.31 -2.74 1.61
C MET A 168 -20.61 -1.35 1.06
N ASP A 169 -21.16 -0.46 1.87
CA ASP A 169 -21.56 0.88 1.46
C ASP A 169 -20.50 1.92 1.83
N ALA A 170 -19.94 1.81 3.04
CA ALA A 170 -18.99 2.77 3.55
C ALA A 170 -17.61 2.63 2.90
N CYS A 171 -17.13 1.42 2.63
CA CYS A 171 -15.75 1.19 2.20
C CYS A 171 -15.52 1.36 0.70
N PHE A 172 -16.58 1.45 -0.14
CA PHE A 172 -16.43 1.53 -1.59
C PHE A 172 -17.22 2.67 -2.25
N THR A 173 -16.60 3.27 -3.26
CA THR A 173 -17.22 4.32 -4.09
C THR A 173 -18.19 3.74 -5.12
N ASP A 174 -17.76 2.71 -5.85
CA ASP A 174 -18.49 2.08 -6.97
C ASP A 174 -18.69 0.57 -6.76
N GLY A 175 -18.43 0.08 -5.54
CA GLY A 175 -18.47 -1.33 -5.17
C GLY A 175 -17.15 -2.09 -5.36
N LEU A 176 -16.15 -1.44 -5.96
CA LEU A 176 -14.81 -1.99 -6.16
C LEU A 176 -13.71 -1.09 -5.57
N HIS A 177 -13.73 0.20 -5.90
CA HIS A 177 -12.69 1.13 -5.50
C HIS A 177 -12.97 1.69 -4.11
N LEU A 178 -11.95 1.67 -3.25
CA LEU A 178 -12.05 2.11 -1.87
C LEU A 178 -12.46 3.59 -1.77
N SER A 179 -13.38 3.87 -0.86
CA SER A 179 -13.72 5.22 -0.40
C SER A 179 -12.64 5.76 0.54
N ALA A 180 -12.80 7.00 1.02
CA ALA A 180 -11.95 7.54 2.07
C ALA A 180 -11.99 6.67 3.34
N GLU A 181 -13.17 6.18 3.74
CA GLU A 181 -13.32 5.30 4.91
C GLU A 181 -12.66 3.93 4.70
N GLY A 182 -12.79 3.35 3.51
CA GLY A 182 -12.08 2.11 3.17
C GLY A 182 -10.55 2.30 3.23
N ASN A 183 -10.05 3.42 2.71
CA ASN A 183 -8.61 3.73 2.77
C ASN A 183 -8.11 3.97 4.20
N LYS A 184 -8.91 4.52 5.11
CA LYS A 184 -8.54 4.65 6.53
C LYS A 184 -8.27 3.30 7.17
N ILE A 185 -9.09 2.28 6.86
CA ILE A 185 -8.87 0.91 7.35
C ILE A 185 -7.56 0.36 6.79
N VAL A 186 -7.30 0.53 5.48
CA VAL A 186 -6.04 0.08 4.86
C VAL A 186 -4.81 0.71 5.53
N VAL A 187 -4.84 2.03 5.75
CA VAL A 187 -3.74 2.74 6.41
C VAL A 187 -3.54 2.23 7.83
N GLY A 188 -4.62 2.07 8.60
CA GLY A 188 -4.53 1.52 9.97
C GLY A 188 -3.89 0.13 10.01
N GLU A 189 -4.29 -0.77 9.12
CA GLU A 189 -3.70 -2.12 9.07
C GLU A 189 -2.23 -2.11 8.60
N ILE A 190 -1.84 -1.22 7.68
CA ILE A 190 -0.43 -1.03 7.31
C ILE A 190 0.38 -0.52 8.50
N LEU A 191 -0.12 0.49 9.23
CA LEU A 191 0.55 1.04 10.40
C LEU A 191 0.71 -0.01 11.51
N ASN A 192 -0.29 -0.87 11.73
CA ASN A 192 -0.17 -2.00 12.64
C ASN A 192 0.97 -2.94 12.24
N VAL A 193 1.11 -3.27 10.95
CA VAL A 193 2.25 -4.06 10.47
C VAL A 193 3.57 -3.35 10.73
N LEU A 194 3.66 -2.04 10.46
CA LEU A 194 4.89 -1.28 10.71
C LEU A 194 5.26 -1.20 12.19
N LYS A 195 4.27 -1.16 13.08
CA LYS A 195 4.42 -1.12 14.53
C LYS A 195 4.84 -2.48 15.11
N GLU A 196 4.27 -3.57 14.62
CA GLU A 196 4.48 -4.93 15.14
C GLU A 196 5.64 -5.68 14.48
N ALA A 197 6.09 -5.23 13.31
CA ALA A 197 7.19 -5.89 12.62
C ALA A 197 8.51 -5.66 13.36
N ASP A 198 9.16 -6.78 13.70
CA ASP A 198 10.53 -6.80 14.22
C ASP A 198 11.53 -6.62 13.07
N TRP A 199 11.61 -5.38 12.57
CA TRP A 199 12.48 -4.98 11.47
C TRP A 199 13.53 -4.00 11.96
N GLU A 200 14.78 -4.21 11.53
CA GLU A 200 15.88 -3.26 11.75
C GLU A 200 16.33 -2.69 10.39
N PRO A 201 16.27 -1.37 10.14
CA PRO A 201 15.68 -0.36 11.02
C PRO A 201 14.15 -0.46 11.10
N CYS A 202 13.59 -0.01 12.23
CA CYS A 202 12.15 0.10 12.40
C CYS A 202 11.58 1.17 11.45
N LEU A 203 10.51 0.83 10.73
CA LEU A 203 9.88 1.72 9.76
C LEU A 203 8.58 2.35 10.28
N HIS A 204 8.28 2.20 11.56
CA HIS A 204 7.19 2.93 12.21
C HIS A 204 7.57 4.41 12.33
N TRP A 205 6.65 5.31 12.00
CA TRP A 205 6.94 6.76 11.89
C TRP A 205 7.56 7.37 13.16
N LYS A 206 7.17 6.91 14.35
CA LYS A 206 7.77 7.37 15.63
C LYS A 206 9.22 6.94 15.84
N SER A 207 9.72 5.97 15.07
CA SER A 207 11.08 5.44 15.17
C SER A 207 12.01 5.99 14.09
N ILE A 208 11.47 6.73 13.12
CA ILE A 208 12.25 7.29 12.02
C ILE A 208 12.82 8.64 12.47
N PRO A 209 14.14 8.86 12.35
CA PRO A 209 14.73 10.14 12.73
C PRO A 209 14.22 11.27 11.84
N THR A 210 13.98 12.43 12.44
CA THR A 210 13.62 13.65 11.70
C THR A 210 14.79 14.06 10.81
N GLU A 211 14.52 14.28 9.52
CA GLU A 211 15.53 14.79 8.59
C GLU A 211 15.88 16.26 8.93
N PHE A 212 17.17 16.56 9.06
CA PHE A 212 17.69 17.90 9.42
C PHE A 212 17.24 18.41 10.79
N ALA A 213 17.37 17.56 11.81
CA ALA A 213 16.98 17.87 13.19
C ALA A 213 18.04 18.64 13.99
N GLU A 214 19.10 19.16 13.36
CA GLU A 214 20.17 19.86 14.07
C GLU A 214 19.69 21.20 14.63
N ASP A 215 20.10 21.52 15.86
CA ASP A 215 19.82 22.82 16.47
C ASP A 215 20.35 23.98 15.62
N SER A 216 19.55 25.03 15.52
CA SER A 216 19.87 26.20 14.71
C SER A 216 19.79 27.49 15.53
N PRO A 217 20.71 28.45 15.32
CA PRO A 217 20.58 29.79 15.90
C PRO A 217 19.38 30.57 15.32
N TYR A 218 18.73 30.03 14.28
CA TYR A 218 17.55 30.59 13.64
C TYR A 218 16.23 29.97 14.14
N ASP A 219 16.29 29.07 15.12
CA ASP A 219 15.10 28.46 15.73
C ASP A 219 14.35 29.45 16.63
N LEU A 220 13.18 29.03 17.13
CA LEU A 220 12.32 29.85 17.97
C LEU A 220 13.03 30.26 19.26
N ILE A 221 12.90 31.52 19.67
CA ILE A 221 13.56 32.01 20.89
C ILE A 221 12.68 31.70 22.11
N ALA A 222 13.28 31.11 23.14
CA ALA A 222 12.64 30.86 24.42
C ALA A 222 12.32 32.16 25.17
N ALA A 223 11.45 32.09 26.18
CA ALA A 223 11.04 33.26 26.97
C ALA A 223 12.20 33.99 27.68
N ASP A 224 13.36 33.35 27.81
CA ASP A 224 14.57 33.95 28.38
C ASP A 224 15.32 34.88 27.41
N GLY A 225 14.93 34.91 26.13
CA GLY A 225 15.57 35.71 25.08
C GLY A 225 16.98 35.27 24.70
N LYS A 226 17.44 34.10 25.17
CA LYS A 226 18.84 33.63 25.02
C LYS A 226 18.95 32.24 24.44
N THR A 227 17.95 31.40 24.68
CA THR A 227 17.94 30.01 24.25
C THR A 227 17.09 29.86 23.00
N THR A 228 17.55 29.07 22.04
CA THR A 228 16.73 28.65 20.90
C THR A 228 16.04 27.31 21.19
N LEU A 229 14.84 27.13 20.67
CA LEU A 229 13.98 25.96 20.83
C LEU A 229 13.81 25.33 19.46
N ASN A 230 14.48 24.21 19.26
CA ASN A 230 14.37 23.43 18.04
C ASN A 230 12.98 22.77 17.96
N PRO A 231 12.15 23.12 16.95
CA PRO A 231 10.82 22.57 16.81
C PRO A 231 10.79 21.25 16.02
N SER A 232 11.94 20.71 15.58
CA SER A 232 12.00 19.55 14.67
C SER A 232 11.30 18.31 15.22
N GLU A 233 11.32 18.13 16.55
CA GLU A 233 10.70 16.99 17.25
C GLU A 233 9.30 17.31 17.81
N TRP A 234 8.74 18.49 17.51
CA TRP A 234 7.42 18.86 18.02
C TRP A 234 6.33 18.18 17.19
N THR A 235 5.56 17.31 17.83
CA THR A 235 4.40 16.66 17.20
C THR A 235 3.16 17.53 17.39
N PHE A 236 2.64 18.10 16.31
CA PHE A 236 1.37 18.85 16.37
C PHE A 236 0.19 17.91 16.09
N HIS A 237 -0.91 18.07 16.84
CA HIS A 237 -2.01 17.11 16.89
C HIS A 237 -2.69 16.86 15.53
N TRP A 238 -2.88 15.58 15.17
CA TRP A 238 -3.69 15.14 14.04
C TRP A 238 -5.15 14.88 14.45
N GLU A 239 -6.12 15.09 13.54
CA GLU A 239 -7.53 14.71 13.77
C GLU A 239 -7.74 13.20 13.98
N ASN A 240 -6.81 12.35 13.52
CA ASN A 240 -6.83 10.90 13.72
C ASN A 240 -5.54 10.48 14.42
N GLN A 241 -5.63 10.11 15.69
CA GLN A 241 -4.48 9.56 16.43
C GLN A 241 -4.27 8.11 15.98
N TRP A 242 -3.37 7.90 15.03
CA TRP A 242 -2.96 6.58 14.56
C TRP A 242 -1.92 5.95 15.52
N ASP A 243 -2.28 5.88 16.82
CA ASP A 243 -1.42 5.42 17.91
C ASP A 243 -1.33 3.90 18.08
#